data_AF-A0A960H9C0-F1
#
_entry.id   AF-A0A960H9C0-F1
#
_cell.length_a   1.000
_cell.length_b   1.000
_cell.length_c   1.000
_cell.angle_alpha   90.00
_cell.angle_beta   90.00
_cell.angle_gamma   90.00
#
_symmetry.space_group_name_H-M   'P 1'
#
loop_
_entity.id
_entity.type
_entity.pdbx_description
1 polymer ?
#
loop_
_entity_poly.entity_id
_entity_poly.type
_entity_poly.pdbx_seq_one_letter_code
_entity_poly.pdbx_strand_id
1 'polypeptide(L)'
;SNGGLLMGIMLTQYPELFGALVCSVPLLDMRRFHRLLAGASWVAEYGDPDDPEDWEFISKYSPYQNISSLRRYPPVLITTSTRDDRVHPGHARKMTAALEAAGQPVRYYENIEGGHAGAADNAQTAFRAALIYEFLLQTLQGS
;
A
#
# COMPACT_ATOMS: atom_id res chain seq x y z
N SER A 1 -3.02 -0.62 6.50
CA SER A 1 -4.15 -1.35 7.08
C SER A 1 -5.10 -1.67 5.95
N ASN A 2 -6.37 -1.98 6.24
CA ASN A 2 -7.41 -2.18 5.22
C ASN A 2 -7.58 -0.96 4.30
N GLY A 3 -7.49 0.27 4.81
CA GLY A 3 -7.53 1.48 3.97
C GLY A 3 -6.37 1.54 2.95
N GLY A 4 -5.21 0.97 3.29
CA GLY A 4 -4.10 0.83 2.35
C GLY A 4 -4.36 -0.22 1.27
N LEU A 5 -5.02 -1.33 1.62
CA LEU A 5 -5.52 -2.31 0.65
C LEU A 5 -6.48 -1.65 -0.34
N LEU A 6 -7.46 -0.90 0.16
CA LEU A 6 -8.40 -0.14 -0.67
C LEU A 6 -7.66 0.76 -1.67
N MET A 7 -6.69 1.56 -1.22
CA MET A 7 -5.93 2.43 -2.12
C MET A 7 -5.10 1.64 -3.15
N GLY A 8 -4.56 0.46 -2.78
CA GLY A 8 -3.88 -0.43 -3.73
C GLY A 8 -4.82 -1.02 -4.79
N ILE A 9 -6.06 -1.35 -4.40
CA ILE A 9 -7.09 -1.81 -5.34
C ILE A 9 -7.46 -0.68 -6.30
N MET A 10 -7.68 0.54 -5.77
CA MET A 10 -7.97 1.71 -6.59
C MET A 10 -6.86 2.00 -7.60
N LEU A 11 -5.59 1.91 -7.17
CA LEU A 11 -4.42 2.09 -8.04
C LEU A 11 -4.37 1.08 -9.20
N THR A 12 -4.65 -0.20 -8.92
CA THR A 12 -4.42 -1.27 -9.89
C THR A 12 -5.62 -1.53 -10.79
N GLN A 13 -6.84 -1.36 -10.27
CA GLN A 13 -8.07 -1.61 -11.01
C GLN A 13 -8.65 -0.37 -11.69
N TYR A 14 -8.60 0.79 -11.03
CA TYR A 14 -9.23 2.04 -11.47
C TYR A 14 -8.25 3.23 -11.54
N PRO A 15 -7.02 3.08 -12.07
CA PRO A 15 -6.00 4.14 -12.05
C PRO A 15 -6.47 5.43 -12.73
N GLU A 16 -7.34 5.34 -13.73
CA GLU A 16 -7.87 6.46 -14.49
C GLU A 16 -8.80 7.40 -13.71
N LEU A 17 -9.29 6.97 -12.54
CA LEU A 17 -10.23 7.75 -11.73
C LEU A 17 -9.55 8.72 -10.75
N PHE A 18 -8.22 8.65 -10.61
CA PHE A 18 -7.49 9.40 -9.59
C PHE A 18 -6.34 10.20 -10.20
N GLY A 19 -6.14 11.43 -9.70
CA GLY A 19 -4.97 12.25 -10.07
C GLY A 19 -3.71 11.90 -9.29
N ALA A 20 -3.85 11.46 -8.04
CA ALA A 20 -2.78 10.98 -7.16
C ALA A 20 -3.37 10.11 -6.04
N LEU A 21 -2.56 9.23 -5.46
CA LEU A 21 -2.98 8.34 -4.35
C LEU A 21 -1.99 8.37 -3.19
N VAL A 22 -2.50 8.23 -1.96
CA VAL A 22 -1.69 8.04 -0.74
C VAL A 22 -2.10 6.73 -0.10
N CYS A 23 -1.16 5.80 0.02
CA CYS A 23 -1.38 4.44 0.48
C CYS A 23 -0.58 4.19 1.77
N SER A 24 -1.26 4.16 2.91
CA SER A 24 -0.61 4.16 4.23
C SER A 24 -0.68 2.83 4.97
N VAL A 25 0.46 2.42 5.54
CA VAL A 25 0.75 1.18 6.29
C VAL A 25 0.12 -0.08 5.65
N PRO A 26 0.20 -0.28 4.32
CA PRO A 26 -0.81 -1.00 3.56
C PRO A 26 -0.70 -2.53 3.58
N LEU A 27 -1.82 -3.23 3.33
CA LEU A 27 -1.90 -4.67 3.11
C LEU A 27 -2.07 -4.91 1.60
N LEU A 28 -1.02 -5.34 0.89
CA LEU A 28 -1.01 -5.28 -0.60
C LEU A 28 -0.70 -6.60 -1.31
N ASP A 29 -0.11 -7.57 -0.60
CA ASP A 29 0.18 -8.89 -1.16
C ASP A 29 -0.79 -9.86 -0.50
N MET A 30 -1.98 -9.95 -1.08
CA MET A 30 -3.05 -10.78 -0.53
C MET A 30 -2.78 -12.27 -0.76
N ARG A 31 -1.76 -12.65 -1.54
CA ARG A 31 -1.36 -14.07 -1.62
C ARG A 31 -0.63 -14.55 -0.37
N ARG A 32 0.02 -13.64 0.36
CA ARG A 32 0.92 -13.98 1.47
C ARG A 32 0.62 -13.22 2.76
N PHE A 33 -0.46 -12.44 2.81
CA PHE A 33 -0.78 -11.62 3.97
C PHE A 33 -0.87 -12.49 5.24
N HIS A 34 -1.49 -13.66 5.15
CA HIS A 34 -1.73 -14.58 6.26
C HIS A 34 -0.44 -15.17 6.85
N ARG A 35 0.67 -15.12 6.12
CA ARG A 35 1.99 -15.63 6.55
C ARG A 35 2.86 -14.57 7.25
N LEU A 36 2.36 -13.34 7.43
CA LEU A 36 3.14 -12.22 7.94
C LEU A 36 2.48 -11.61 9.17
N LEU A 37 3.20 -11.59 10.29
CA LEU A 37 2.78 -10.97 11.56
C LEU A 37 1.34 -11.35 11.96
N ALA A 38 0.48 -10.36 12.24
CA ALA A 38 -0.91 -10.56 12.61
C ALA A 38 -1.81 -11.02 11.45
N GLY A 39 -1.28 -11.21 10.25
CA GLY A 39 -2.06 -11.50 9.04
C GLY A 39 -2.93 -12.74 9.13
N ALA A 40 -2.49 -13.80 9.82
CA ALA A 40 -3.28 -15.00 10.03
C ALA A 40 -4.63 -14.71 10.71
N SER A 41 -4.70 -13.68 11.57
CA SER A 41 -5.94 -13.29 12.25
C SER A 41 -6.99 -12.65 11.33
N TRP A 42 -6.63 -12.29 10.10
CA TRP A 42 -7.54 -11.66 9.12
C TRP A 42 -8.06 -12.63 8.06
N VAL A 43 -7.71 -13.93 8.14
CA VAL A 43 -8.23 -14.97 7.24
C VAL A 43 -9.76 -15.03 7.30
N ALA A 44 -10.35 -14.88 8.49
CA ALA A 44 -11.81 -14.86 8.63
C ALA A 44 -12.50 -13.69 7.91
N GLU A 45 -11.78 -12.60 7.63
CA GLU A 45 -12.29 -11.42 6.93
C GLU A 45 -12.02 -11.49 5.42
N TYR A 46 -10.81 -11.89 5.03
CA TYR A 46 -10.36 -11.82 3.64
C TYR A 46 -10.40 -13.14 2.86
N GLY A 47 -10.56 -14.28 3.57
CA GLY A 47 -10.39 -15.63 3.03
C GLY A 47 -8.98 -16.18 3.23
N ASP A 48 -8.81 -17.47 3.00
CA ASP A 48 -7.53 -18.18 3.04
C ASP A 48 -6.87 -18.22 1.65
N PRO A 49 -5.75 -17.51 1.41
CA PRO A 49 -5.08 -17.53 0.11
C PRO A 49 -4.47 -18.88 -0.30
N ASP A 50 -4.38 -19.84 0.62
CA ASP A 50 -3.96 -21.21 0.33
C ASP A 50 -5.13 -22.13 -0.04
N ASP A 51 -6.38 -21.71 0.19
CA ASP A 51 -7.57 -22.34 -0.39
C ASP A 51 -7.76 -21.87 -1.85
N PRO A 52 -7.86 -22.77 -2.84
CA PRO A 52 -8.06 -22.40 -4.24
C PRO A 52 -9.34 -21.60 -4.53
N GLU A 53 -10.45 -21.85 -3.84
CA GLU A 53 -11.72 -21.17 -4.05
C GLU A 53 -11.64 -19.72 -3.57
N ASP A 54 -11.13 -19.52 -2.36
CA ASP A 54 -10.88 -18.18 -1.81
C ASP A 54 -9.84 -17.44 -2.66
N TRP A 55 -8.76 -18.11 -3.06
CA TRP A 55 -7.73 -17.50 -3.91
C TRP A 55 -8.27 -17.04 -5.27
N GLU A 56 -9.21 -17.79 -5.87
CA GLU A 56 -9.83 -17.36 -7.13
C GLU A 56 -10.46 -15.96 -6.98
N PHE A 57 -11.12 -15.70 -5.85
CA PHE A 57 -11.67 -14.39 -5.56
C PHE A 57 -10.60 -13.36 -5.17
N ILE A 58 -9.70 -13.71 -4.24
CA ILE A 58 -8.66 -12.82 -3.71
C ILE A 58 -7.73 -12.32 -4.82
N SER A 59 -7.34 -13.21 -5.74
CA SER A 59 -6.43 -12.89 -6.84
C SER A 59 -6.94 -11.77 -7.75
N LYS A 60 -8.27 -11.63 -7.88
CA LYS A 60 -8.90 -10.59 -8.72
C LYS A 60 -8.63 -9.18 -8.18
N TYR A 61 -8.45 -9.02 -6.86
CA TYR A 61 -8.25 -7.71 -6.25
C TYR A 61 -6.87 -7.51 -5.61
N SER A 62 -6.06 -8.56 -5.43
CA SER A 62 -4.76 -8.43 -4.77
C SER A 62 -3.84 -7.42 -5.50
N PRO A 63 -3.53 -6.25 -4.90
CA PRO A 63 -2.84 -5.19 -5.63
C PRO A 63 -1.47 -5.62 -6.17
N TYR A 64 -0.69 -6.34 -5.36
CA TYR A 64 0.66 -6.77 -5.74
C TYR A 64 0.66 -7.71 -6.96
N GLN A 65 -0.33 -8.59 -7.08
CA GLN A 65 -0.45 -9.50 -8.22
C GLN A 65 -1.07 -8.83 -9.46
N ASN A 66 -1.71 -7.66 -9.32
CA ASN A 66 -2.39 -6.96 -10.41
C ASN A 66 -1.62 -5.73 -10.94
N ILE A 67 -0.34 -5.58 -10.57
CA ILE A 67 0.53 -4.57 -11.18
C ILE A 67 0.68 -4.85 -12.68
N SER A 68 0.55 -3.81 -13.50
CA SER A 68 0.69 -3.91 -14.96
C SER A 68 1.64 -2.85 -15.50
N SER A 69 2.59 -3.26 -16.33
CA SER A 69 3.43 -2.35 -17.12
C SER A 69 2.72 -1.74 -18.32
N LEU A 70 1.55 -2.28 -18.70
CA LEU A 70 0.76 -1.81 -19.84
C LEU A 70 -0.25 -0.72 -19.46
N ARG A 71 -0.55 -0.57 -18.16
CA ARG A 71 -1.44 0.47 -17.63
C ARG A 71 -0.62 1.71 -17.26
N ARG A 72 -1.25 2.88 -17.27
CA ARG A 72 -0.67 4.11 -16.71
C ARG A 72 -1.26 4.33 -15.34
N TYR A 73 -0.41 4.42 -14.31
CA TYR A 73 -0.86 4.68 -12.95
C TYR A 73 -0.70 6.16 -12.58
N PRO A 74 -1.59 6.71 -11.75
CA PRO A 74 -1.36 8.01 -11.15
C PRO A 74 -0.17 7.93 -10.18
N PRO A 75 0.53 9.06 -9.93
CA PRO A 75 1.52 9.12 -8.86
C PRO A 75 0.96 8.59 -7.54
N VAL A 76 1.71 7.72 -6.89
CA VAL A 76 1.32 7.17 -5.58
C VAL A 76 2.42 7.38 -4.54
N LEU A 77 2.05 7.85 -3.36
CA LEU A 77 2.90 7.86 -2.17
C LEU A 77 2.53 6.66 -1.29
N ILE A 78 3.46 5.72 -1.13
CA ILE A 78 3.30 4.58 -0.22
C ILE A 78 4.05 4.90 1.08
N THR A 79 3.36 4.83 2.22
CA THR A 79 3.95 5.05 3.54
C THR A 79 3.87 3.81 4.42
N THR A 80 4.87 3.58 5.27
CA THR A 80 4.86 2.50 6.27
C THR A 80 5.73 2.83 7.48
N SER A 81 5.82 1.90 8.44
CA SER A 81 6.80 1.93 9.52
C SER A 81 7.57 0.61 9.62
N THR A 82 8.87 0.70 9.84
CA THR A 82 9.75 -0.46 10.12
C THR A 82 9.30 -1.24 11.35
N ARG A 83 8.73 -0.56 12.36
CA ARG A 83 8.30 -1.16 13.63
C ARG A 83 6.79 -1.48 13.66
N ASP A 84 6.12 -1.45 12.51
CA ASP A 84 4.74 -1.94 12.43
C ASP A 84 4.71 -3.46 12.71
N ASP A 85 4.19 -3.80 13.88
CA ASP A 85 4.03 -5.17 14.39
C ASP A 85 2.67 -5.77 14.01
N ARG A 86 1.79 -5.00 13.37
CA ARG A 86 0.48 -5.46 12.89
C ARG A 86 0.54 -5.80 11.41
N VAL A 87 0.76 -4.80 10.56
CA VAL A 87 0.85 -4.99 9.10
C VAL A 87 2.32 -4.93 8.70
N HIS A 88 2.84 -6.04 8.20
CA HIS A 88 4.26 -6.13 7.90
C HIS A 88 4.67 -5.10 6.82
N PRO A 89 5.71 -4.28 7.04
CA PRO A 89 6.16 -3.28 6.05
C PRO A 89 6.61 -3.88 4.70
N GLY A 90 6.78 -5.20 4.64
CA GLY A 90 7.10 -5.94 3.41
C GLY A 90 6.02 -5.82 2.33
N HIS A 91 4.76 -5.54 2.69
CA HIS A 91 3.71 -5.22 1.72
C HIS A 91 4.04 -3.93 0.96
N ALA A 92 4.40 -2.87 1.68
CA ALA A 92 4.75 -1.58 1.10
C ALA A 92 6.04 -1.69 0.28
N ARG A 93 7.10 -2.27 0.86
CA ARG A 93 8.41 -2.43 0.20
C ARG A 93 8.31 -3.19 -1.11
N LYS A 94 7.62 -4.34 -1.14
CA LYS A 94 7.47 -5.14 -2.36
C LYS A 94 6.64 -4.43 -3.42
N MET A 95 5.55 -3.76 -3.02
CA MET A 95 4.72 -2.99 -3.96
C MET A 95 5.54 -1.87 -4.62
N THR A 96 6.27 -1.08 -3.81
CA THR A 96 7.14 -0.01 -4.32
C THR A 96 8.13 -0.57 -5.35
N ALA A 97 8.88 -1.62 -4.98
CA ALA A 97 9.88 -2.19 -5.88
C ALA A 97 9.27 -2.73 -7.19
N ALA A 98 8.08 -3.33 -7.13
CA ALA A 98 7.40 -3.84 -8.33
C ALA A 98 6.83 -2.71 -9.21
N LEU A 99 6.36 -1.61 -8.62
CA LEU A 99 5.93 -0.42 -9.35
C LEU A 99 7.12 0.28 -10.04
N GLU A 100 8.24 0.44 -9.33
CA GLU A 100 9.49 0.96 -9.90
C GLU A 100 9.97 0.11 -11.07
N ALA A 101 10.00 -1.22 -10.90
CA ALA A 101 10.37 -2.14 -11.97
C ALA A 101 9.43 -2.09 -13.18
N ALA A 102 8.15 -1.78 -12.97
CA ALA A 102 7.17 -1.56 -14.03
C ALA A 102 7.22 -0.15 -14.65
N GLY A 103 8.11 0.73 -14.18
CA GLY A 103 8.24 2.11 -14.66
C GLY A 103 7.09 3.03 -14.22
N GLN A 104 6.37 2.67 -13.14
CA GLN A 104 5.23 3.45 -12.64
C GLN A 104 5.68 4.53 -11.64
N PRO A 105 4.99 5.69 -11.57
CA PRO A 105 5.36 6.78 -10.67
C PRO A 105 5.00 6.46 -9.21
N VAL A 106 5.99 6.04 -8.42
CA VAL A 106 5.83 5.76 -6.99
C VAL A 106 6.85 6.55 -6.15
N ARG A 107 6.39 7.07 -5.02
CA ARG A 107 7.23 7.57 -3.93
C ARG A 107 7.02 6.70 -2.70
N TYR A 108 8.06 6.54 -1.91
CA TYR A 108 8.04 5.70 -0.71
C TYR A 108 8.58 6.46 0.49
N TYR A 109 7.91 6.32 1.63
CA TYR A 109 8.40 6.80 2.90
C TYR A 109 8.20 5.75 3.98
N GLU A 110 9.28 5.39 4.65
CA GLU A 110 9.26 4.47 5.77
C GLU A 110 9.79 5.16 7.01
N ASN A 111 8.93 5.26 8.02
CA ASN A 111 9.37 5.70 9.33
C ASN A 111 10.12 4.57 10.03
N ILE A 112 11.26 4.86 10.63
CA ILE A 112 12.07 3.86 11.36
C ILE A 112 11.50 3.63 12.77
N GLU A 113 10.71 4.60 13.26
CA GLU A 113 10.05 4.60 14.56
C GLU A 113 8.52 4.61 14.43
N GLY A 114 7.82 4.35 15.54
CA GLY A 114 6.36 4.27 15.58
C GLY A 114 5.82 2.91 15.12
N GLY A 115 4.72 2.44 15.70
CA GLY A 115 4.08 1.17 15.34
C GLY A 115 3.12 1.31 14.15
N HIS A 116 2.01 0.57 14.18
CA HIS A 116 1.00 0.59 13.11
C HIS A 116 0.40 1.97 12.79
N ALA A 117 0.41 2.90 13.75
CA ALA A 117 -0.03 4.28 13.50
C ALA A 117 0.94 5.08 12.62
N GLY A 118 2.15 4.58 12.37
CA GLY A 118 3.17 5.15 11.48
C GLY A 118 3.99 6.32 12.04
N ALA A 119 3.64 6.87 13.22
CA ALA A 119 4.39 7.93 13.90
C ALA A 119 4.54 7.59 15.40
N ALA A 120 5.67 7.95 16.00
CA ALA A 120 5.96 7.73 17.42
C ALA A 120 5.61 8.93 18.30
N ASP A 121 5.63 10.14 17.74
CA ASP A 121 5.39 11.40 18.45
C ASP A 121 4.67 12.45 17.58
N ASN A 122 4.41 13.62 18.16
CA ASN A 122 3.72 14.72 17.48
C ASN A 122 4.55 15.34 16.34
N ALA A 123 5.89 15.35 16.47
CA ALA A 123 6.76 15.90 15.43
C ALA A 123 6.75 15.02 14.19
N GLN A 124 6.83 13.70 14.36
CA GLN A 124 6.70 12.71 13.29
C GLN A 124 5.29 12.73 12.67
N THR A 125 4.25 12.96 13.48
CA THR A 125 2.88 13.12 12.97
C THR A 125 2.76 14.36 12.08
N ALA A 126 3.30 15.49 12.51
CA ALA A 126 3.33 16.73 11.74
C ALA A 126 4.14 16.58 10.45
N PHE A 127 5.32 15.95 10.53
CA PHE A 127 6.16 15.67 9.37
C PHE A 127 5.42 14.80 8.34
N ARG A 128 4.79 13.70 8.78
CA ARG A 128 4.03 12.82 7.87
C ARG A 128 2.88 13.56 7.21
N ALA A 129 2.16 14.41 7.94
CA ALA A 129 1.11 15.23 7.37
C ALA A 129 1.67 16.18 6.30
N ALA A 130 2.73 16.92 6.61
CA ALA A 130 3.39 17.83 5.67
C ALA A 130 3.85 17.10 4.40
N LEU A 131 4.52 15.94 4.54
CA LEU A 131 4.95 15.09 3.43
C LEU A 131 3.78 14.69 2.51
N ILE A 132 2.66 14.26 3.10
CA ILE A 132 1.47 13.87 2.35
C ILE A 132 0.87 15.05 1.59
N TYR A 133 0.69 16.19 2.27
CA TYR A 133 0.13 17.39 1.63
C TYR A 133 1.04 17.93 0.54
N GLU A 134 2.35 17.96 0.76
CA GLU A 134 3.31 18.40 -0.25
C GLU A 134 3.32 17.50 -1.47
N PHE A 135 3.28 16.17 -1.28
CA PHE A 135 3.14 15.22 -2.38
C PHE A 135 1.87 15.50 -3.20
N LEU A 136 0.72 15.69 -2.54
CA LEU A 136 -0.55 15.95 -3.22
C LEU A 136 -0.54 17.30 -3.95
N LEU A 137 0.00 18.36 -3.33
CA LEU A 137 0.12 19.68 -3.97
C LEU A 137 0.99 19.60 -5.23
N GLN A 138 2.18 18.99 -5.14
CA GLN A 138 3.09 18.84 -6.27
C GLN A 138 2.49 18.04 -7.42
N THR A 139 1.71 17.00 -7.11
CA THR A 139 1.16 16.08 -8.14
C THR A 139 -0.13 16.58 -8.76
N LEU A 140 -0.97 17.31 -8.02
CA LEU A 140 -2.29 17.74 -8.49
C LEU A 140 -2.33 19.17 -9.03
N GLN A 141 -1.44 20.05 -8.58
CA GLN A 141 -1.47 21.46 -9.01
C GLN A 141 -0.65 21.74 -10.28
N GLY A 142 0.13 20.77 -10.75
CA GLY A 142 1.02 20.95 -11.89
C GLY A 142 2.21 21.86 -11.56
N SER A 143 3.39 21.49 -12.04
CA SER A 143 4.52 22.42 -12.21
C SER A 143 4.59 22.82 -13.67
#